data_AF-A0A948JP36-F1
#
_entry.id   AF-A0A948JP36-F1
#
_cell.length_a   1.000
_cell.length_b   1.000
_cell.length_c   1.000
_cell.angle_alpha   90.00
_cell.angle_beta   90.00
_cell.angle_gamma   90.00
#
_symmetry.space_group_name_H-M   'P 1'
#
loop_
_entity.id
_entity.type
_entity.pdbx_description
1 polymer ?
#
loop_
_entity_poly.entity_id
_entity_poly.type
_entity_poly.pdbx_seq_one_letter_code
_entity_poly.pdbx_strand_id
1 'polypeptide(L)'
;MRFLRIPFIRRKPARTFSLWQHIALLLLFALGMIFLWELPVMTMGYPHIFPYIGSGHTFSVTGLIPADEGRLQVLLVAFFGQWIKWDAIVDWSLLSAAVFALTLLPFWFGVRKLFERNNCLNRRLR
;
A
#
# COMPACT_ATOMS: atom_id res chain seq x y z
N MET A 1 -21.31 5.46 52.18
CA MET A 1 -21.21 5.44 50.70
C MET A 1 -20.09 4.48 50.30
N ARG A 2 -20.44 3.34 49.70
CA ARG A 2 -19.49 2.27 49.30
C ARG A 2 -18.83 2.68 47.98
N PHE A 3 -17.52 2.93 48.00
CA PHE A 3 -16.72 3.12 46.79
C PHE A 3 -16.73 1.83 45.95
N LEU A 4 -17.31 1.90 44.76
CA LEU A 4 -17.21 0.89 43.71
C LEU A 4 -15.73 0.72 43.34
N ARG A 5 -15.09 -0.35 43.85
CA ARG A 5 -13.78 -0.80 43.35
C ARG A 5 -13.98 -1.36 41.95
N ILE A 6 -13.74 -0.53 40.94
CA ILE A 6 -13.66 -0.97 39.54
C ILE A 6 -12.50 -1.98 39.47
N PRO A 7 -12.74 -3.25 39.07
CA PRO A 7 -11.66 -4.20 38.90
C PRO A 7 -10.76 -3.69 37.78
N PHE A 8 -9.53 -3.37 38.17
CA PHE A 8 -8.46 -2.96 37.27
C PHE A 8 -8.28 -4.09 36.24
N ILE A 9 -8.78 -3.88 35.02
CA ILE A 9 -8.49 -4.75 33.89
C ILE A 9 -6.97 -4.74 33.74
N ARG A 10 -6.31 -5.83 34.16
CA ARG A 10 -4.88 -6.05 33.93
C ARG A 10 -4.66 -6.01 32.42
N ARG A 11 -4.21 -4.87 31.90
CA ARG A 11 -3.66 -4.79 30.54
C ARG A 11 -2.49 -5.77 30.51
N LYS A 12 -2.66 -6.90 29.83
CA LYS A 12 -1.56 -7.86 29.60
C LYS A 12 -0.39 -7.08 29.02
N PRO A 13 0.86 -7.36 29.44
CA PRO A 13 2.03 -6.68 28.87
C PRO A 13 1.96 -6.86 27.36
N ALA A 14 1.97 -5.74 26.62
CA ALA A 14 1.96 -5.77 25.17
C ALA A 14 3.17 -6.61 24.72
N ARG A 15 2.90 -7.78 24.13
CA ARG A 15 3.93 -8.69 23.65
C ARG A 15 4.66 -7.93 22.54
N THR A 16 5.88 -7.49 22.82
CA THR A 16 6.70 -6.80 21.83
C THR A 16 7.13 -7.84 20.80
N PHE A 17 6.49 -7.83 19.63
CA PHE A 17 6.94 -8.66 18.52
C PHE A 17 8.38 -8.27 18.15
N SER A 18 9.21 -9.27 17.87
CA SER A 18 10.55 -9.03 17.33
C SER A 18 10.47 -8.21 16.05
N LEU A 19 11.51 -7.43 15.74
CA LEU A 19 11.58 -6.65 14.49
C LEU A 19 11.41 -7.55 13.25
N TRP A 20 11.97 -8.76 13.29
CA TRP A 20 11.82 -9.75 12.23
C TRP A 20 10.39 -10.27 12.09
N GLN A 21 9.69 -10.49 13.21
CA GLN A 21 8.28 -10.89 13.18
C GLN A 21 7.39 -9.78 12.60
N HIS A 22 7.71 -8.52 12.89
CA HIS A 22 7.03 -7.39 12.26
C HIS A 22 7.26 -7.32 10.76
N ILE A 23 8.51 -7.50 10.30
CA ILE A 23 8.82 -7.51 8.86
C ILE A 23 8.09 -8.67 8.18
N ALA A 24 8.11 -9.86 8.77
CA ALA A 24 7.41 -11.02 8.23
C ALA A 24 5.89 -10.80 8.13
N LEU A 25 5.26 -10.21 9.17
CA LEU A 25 3.85 -9.84 9.14
C LEU A 25 3.53 -8.78 8.09
N LEU A 26 4.41 -7.79 7.91
CA LEU A 26 4.25 -6.76 6.89
C LEU A 26 4.33 -7.33 5.48
N LEU A 27 5.29 -8.23 5.23
CA LEU A 27 5.40 -8.92 3.94
C LEU A 27 4.18 -9.81 3.69
N LEU A 28 3.72 -10.57 4.69
CA LEU A 28 2.53 -11.40 4.55
C LEU A 28 1.29 -10.55 4.26
N PHE A 29 1.14 -9.41 4.95
CA PHE A 29 0.06 -8.47 4.71
C PHE A 29 0.14 -7.86 3.30
N ALA A 30 1.33 -7.45 2.86
CA ALA A 30 1.55 -6.94 1.51
C ALA A 30 1.16 -7.96 0.44
N LEU A 31 1.59 -9.22 0.59
CA LEU A 31 1.20 -10.32 -0.31
C LEU A 31 -0.31 -10.56 -0.31
N GLY A 32 -0.94 -10.54 0.87
CA GLY A 32 -2.40 -10.65 0.98
C GLY A 32 -3.14 -9.51 0.29
N MET A 33 -2.64 -8.28 0.41
CA MET A 33 -3.22 -7.11 -0.26
C MET A 33 -3.02 -7.17 -1.78
N ILE A 34 -1.86 -7.62 -2.27
CA ILE A 34 -1.63 -7.85 -3.71
C ILE A 34 -2.64 -8.87 -4.23
N PHE A 35 -2.80 -10.00 -3.55
CA PHE A 35 -3.76 -11.02 -3.95
C PHE A 35 -5.21 -10.48 -3.96
N LEU A 36 -5.59 -9.73 -2.92
CA LEU A 36 -6.91 -9.10 -2.84
C LEU A 36 -7.12 -8.06 -3.96
N TRP A 37 -6.07 -7.34 -4.34
CA TRP A 37 -6.07 -6.34 -5.41
C TRP A 37 -6.18 -6.97 -6.80
N GLU A 38 -5.60 -8.15 -7.01
CA GLU A 38 -5.68 -8.90 -8.27
C GLU A 38 -6.99 -9.69 -8.43
N LEU A 39 -7.76 -9.90 -7.36
CA LEU A 39 -9.02 -10.65 -7.43
C LEU A 39 -10.00 -10.11 -8.48
N PRO A 40 -10.28 -8.80 -8.58
CA PRO A 40 -11.12 -8.25 -9.64
C PRO A 40 -10.58 -8.55 -11.04
N VAL A 41 -9.26 -8.43 -11.23
CA VAL A 41 -8.57 -8.70 -12.50
C VAL A 41 -8.78 -10.15 -12.93
N MET A 42 -8.68 -11.08 -11.99
CA MET A 42 -8.86 -12.51 -12.26
C MET A 42 -10.32 -12.94 -12.40
N THR A 43 -11.25 -12.27 -11.72
CA THR A 43 -12.67 -12.70 -11.67
C THR A 43 -13.55 -12.06 -12.73
N MET A 44 -13.30 -10.80 -13.09
CA MET A 44 -14.14 -10.05 -14.04
C MET A 44 -13.43 -9.78 -15.37
N GLY A 45 -12.19 -10.27 -15.52
CA GLY A 45 -11.25 -9.68 -16.48
C GLY A 45 -10.91 -8.25 -16.06
N TYR A 46 -10.07 -7.55 -16.82
CA TYR A 46 -9.82 -6.13 -16.57
C TYR A 46 -10.76 -5.30 -17.44
N PRO A 47 -11.86 -4.73 -16.89
CA PRO A 47 -12.69 -3.83 -17.66
C PRO A 47 -12.03 -2.45 -17.55
N HIS A 48 -11.69 -1.88 -18.70
CA HIS A 48 -11.25 -0.50 -18.89
C HIS A 48 -9.74 -0.25 -18.86
N ILE A 49 -9.34 0.53 -19.87
CA ILE A 49 -8.02 1.04 -20.17
C ILE A 49 -7.38 1.55 -18.89
N PHE A 50 -6.28 0.93 -18.48
CA PHE A 50 -5.45 1.46 -17.40
C PHE A 50 -5.11 2.90 -17.76
N PRO A 51 -5.44 3.87 -16.90
CA PRO A 51 -5.22 5.28 -17.22
C PRO A 51 -3.73 5.49 -17.47
N TYR A 52 -3.40 6.31 -18.48
CA TYR A 52 -2.03 6.64 -18.90
C TYR A 52 -1.25 5.53 -19.63
N ILE A 53 -1.72 4.28 -19.76
CA ILE A 53 -1.02 3.27 -20.60
C ILE A 53 -1.02 3.67 -22.07
N GLY A 54 -2.17 4.08 -22.60
CA GLY A 54 -2.27 4.53 -24.00
C GLY A 54 -1.34 5.70 -24.27
N SER A 55 -1.34 6.68 -23.38
CA SER A 55 -0.52 7.89 -23.50
C SER A 55 0.96 7.67 -23.24
N GLY A 56 1.30 6.74 -22.34
CA GLY A 56 2.67 6.26 -22.15
C GLY A 56 3.19 5.53 -23.38
N HIS A 57 2.37 4.69 -24.01
CA HIS A 57 2.71 4.03 -25.27
C HIS A 57 2.89 5.06 -26.40
N THR A 58 1.97 6.02 -26.55
CA THR A 58 2.08 7.10 -27.53
C THR A 58 3.34 7.91 -27.32
N PHE A 59 3.68 8.29 -26.08
CA PHE A 59 4.94 8.96 -25.78
C PHE A 59 6.15 8.11 -26.14
N SER A 60 6.12 6.80 -25.86
CA SER A 60 7.24 5.90 -26.18
C SER A 60 7.52 5.79 -27.69
N VAL A 61 6.48 5.91 -28.51
CA VAL A 61 6.57 5.82 -29.98
C VAL A 61 6.85 7.18 -30.61
N THR A 62 6.25 8.27 -30.11
CA THR A 62 6.26 9.59 -30.76
C THR A 62 7.18 10.60 -30.10
N GLY A 63 7.58 10.37 -28.85
CA GLY A 63 8.31 11.34 -28.03
C GLY A 63 7.47 12.53 -27.54
N LEU A 64 6.17 12.57 -27.84
CA LEU A 64 5.28 13.68 -27.47
C LEU A 64 4.49 13.35 -26.20
N ILE A 65 4.48 14.29 -25.24
CA ILE A 65 3.71 14.17 -24.00
C ILE A 65 2.37 14.88 -24.18
N PRO A 66 1.22 14.20 -24.03
CA PRO A 66 -0.09 14.84 -24.07
C PRO A 66 -0.23 15.94 -23.02
N ALA A 67 -0.81 17.09 -23.39
CA ALA A 67 -0.94 18.23 -22.48
C ALA A 67 -1.99 18.00 -21.39
N ASP A 68 -2.94 17.10 -21.64
CA ASP A 68 -4.20 16.99 -20.89
C ASP A 68 -4.12 15.92 -19.79
N GLU A 69 -2.98 15.24 -19.69
CA GLU A 69 -2.77 14.12 -18.79
C GLU A 69 -1.71 14.41 -17.73
N GLY A 70 -1.75 13.61 -16.67
CA GLY A 70 -0.72 13.60 -15.65
C GLY A 70 0.65 13.26 -16.24
N ARG A 71 1.42 14.29 -16.63
CA ARG A 71 2.72 14.14 -17.32
C ARG A 71 3.70 13.25 -16.56
N LEU A 72 3.70 13.34 -15.23
CA LEU A 72 4.54 12.49 -14.38
C LEU A 72 4.10 11.02 -14.47
N GLN A 73 2.78 10.75 -14.42
CA GLN A 73 2.25 9.40 -14.57
C GLN A 73 2.59 8.83 -15.94
N VAL A 74 2.43 9.61 -17.02
CA VAL A 74 2.80 9.20 -18.38
C VAL A 74 4.28 8.84 -18.49
N LEU A 75 5.17 9.64 -17.90
CA LEU A 75 6.60 9.35 -17.88
C LEU A 75 6.95 8.09 -17.08
N LEU A 76 6.30 7.88 -15.93
CA LEU A 76 6.49 6.67 -15.13
C LEU A 76 6.00 5.43 -15.89
N VAL A 77 4.82 5.50 -16.50
CA VAL A 77 4.28 4.40 -17.30
C VAL A 77 5.16 4.13 -18.53
N ALA A 78 5.65 5.17 -19.21
CA ALA A 78 6.59 5.02 -20.32
C ALA A 78 7.92 4.37 -19.90
N PHE A 79 8.44 4.73 -18.73
CA PHE A 79 9.63 4.13 -18.15
C PHE A 79 9.40 2.63 -17.86
N PHE A 80 8.31 2.28 -17.19
CA PHE A 80 8.00 0.88 -16.89
C PHE A 80 7.65 0.03 -18.12
N GLY A 81 7.11 0.66 -19.17
CA GLY A 81 6.80 0.03 -20.46
C GLY A 81 8.03 -0.44 -21.24
N GLN A 82 9.25 -0.08 -20.81
CA GLN A 82 10.48 -0.66 -21.35
C GLN A 82 10.70 -2.11 -20.90
N TRP A 83 10.15 -2.50 -19.75
CA TRP A 83 10.27 -3.87 -19.21
C TRP A 83 8.98 -4.68 -19.30
N ILE A 84 7.83 -4.00 -19.32
CA ILE A 84 6.51 -4.62 -19.34
C ILE A 84 5.91 -4.49 -20.73
N LYS A 85 5.44 -5.60 -21.30
CA LYS A 85 4.74 -5.55 -22.60
C LYS A 85 3.46 -4.72 -22.45
N TRP A 86 3.21 -3.85 -23.42
CA TRP A 86 2.04 -2.97 -23.41
C TRP A 86 0.70 -3.71 -23.35
N ASP A 87 0.63 -4.91 -23.96
CA ASP A 87 -0.56 -5.76 -23.95
C ASP A 87 -0.68 -6.67 -22.72
N ALA A 88 0.35 -6.72 -21.86
CA ALA A 88 0.38 -7.60 -20.69
C ALA A 88 -0.30 -6.94 -19.49
N ILE A 89 -1.64 -6.87 -19.53
CA ILE A 89 -2.46 -6.21 -18.51
C ILE A 89 -2.21 -6.75 -17.09
N VAL A 90 -1.94 -8.06 -16.97
CA VAL A 90 -1.62 -8.71 -15.70
C VAL A 90 -0.31 -8.19 -15.10
N ASP A 91 0.67 -7.89 -15.93
CA ASP A 91 1.95 -7.35 -15.45
C ASP A 91 1.78 -5.89 -14.99
N TRP A 92 0.92 -5.13 -15.67
CA TRP A 92 0.57 -3.77 -15.27
C TRP A 92 -0.25 -3.70 -13.98
N SER A 93 -1.21 -4.63 -13.79
CA SER A 93 -1.95 -4.73 -12.54
C SER A 93 -1.00 -5.09 -11.39
N LEU A 94 -0.12 -6.06 -11.60
CA LEU A 94 0.89 -6.47 -10.62
C LEU A 94 1.82 -5.32 -10.23
N LEU A 95 2.26 -4.51 -11.19
CA LEU A 95 3.06 -3.31 -10.92
C LEU A 95 2.31 -2.34 -10.00
N SER A 96 1.02 -2.08 -10.28
CA SER A 96 0.20 -1.19 -9.45
C SER A 96 -0.01 -1.74 -8.04
N ALA A 97 -0.23 -3.05 -7.92
CA ALA A 97 -0.38 -3.74 -6.65
C ALA A 97 0.92 -3.67 -5.83
N ALA A 98 2.08 -3.84 -6.49
CA ALA A 98 3.39 -3.70 -5.87
C ALA A 98 3.66 -2.28 -5.39
N VAL A 99 3.37 -1.26 -6.22
CA VAL A 99 3.51 0.15 -5.83
C VAL A 99 2.60 0.46 -4.64
N PHE A 100 1.35 0.03 -4.67
CA PHE A 100 0.41 0.19 -3.57
C PHE A 100 0.93 -0.48 -2.29
N ALA A 101 1.39 -1.73 -2.37
CA ALA A 101 1.99 -2.45 -1.25
C ALA A 101 3.21 -1.71 -0.66
N LEU A 102 4.06 -1.13 -1.51
CA LEU A 102 5.19 -0.32 -1.05
C LEU A 102 4.74 0.96 -0.34
N THR A 103 3.64 1.60 -0.76
CA THR A 103 3.09 2.78 -0.07
C THR A 103 2.49 2.46 1.31
N LEU A 104 2.08 1.22 1.55
CA LEU A 104 1.56 0.80 2.86
C LEU A 104 2.66 0.70 3.93
N LEU A 105 3.92 0.47 3.55
CA LEU A 105 5.05 0.41 4.49
C LEU A 105 5.23 1.72 5.28
N PRO A 106 5.41 2.90 4.66
CA PRO A 106 5.56 4.16 5.39
C PRO A 106 4.29 4.52 6.17
N PHE A 107 3.10 4.20 5.65
CA PHE A 107 1.84 4.37 6.38
C PHE A 107 1.85 3.59 7.70
N TRP A 108 2.27 2.32 7.66
CA TRP A 108 2.36 1.49 8.87
C TRP A 108 3.36 2.04 9.89
N PHE A 109 4.52 2.53 9.45
CA PHE A 109 5.47 3.20 10.34
C PHE A 109 4.87 4.46 10.99
N GLY A 110 4.08 5.23 10.25
CA GLY A 110 3.34 6.38 10.77
C GLY A 110 2.33 5.98 11.86
N VAL A 111 1.53 4.95 11.59
CA VAL A 111 0.55 4.40 12.54
C VAL A 111 1.24 3.91 13.82
N ARG A 112 2.34 3.17 13.69
CA ARG A 112 3.13 2.69 14.85
C ARG A 112 3.61 3.85 15.71
N LYS A 113 4.18 4.89 15.10
CA LYS A 113 4.68 6.07 15.82
C LYS A 113 3.56 6.80 16.57
N LEU A 114 2.36 6.86 16.00
CA LEU A 114 1.18 7.45 16.64
C LEU A 114 0.77 6.67 17.91
N PHE A 115 0.70 5.34 17.83
CA PHE A 115 0.35 4.49 18.97
C PHE A 115 1.41 4.53 20.08
N GLU A 116 2.69 4.55 19.73
CA GLU A 116 3.78 4.71 20.70
C GLU A 116 3.65 6.04 21.46
N ARG A 117 3.38 7.14 20.75
CA ARG A 117 3.18 8.47 21.35
C ARG A 117 1.97 8.51 22.28
N ASN A 118 0.83 7.95 21.86
CA ASN A 118 -0.40 7.92 22.67
C ASN A 118 -0.25 7.10 23.95
N ASN A 119 0.48 5.99 23.89
CA ASN A 119 0.76 5.14 25.06
C ASN A 119 1.67 5.85 26.09
N CYS A 120 2.62 6.68 25.64
CA CYS A 120 3.44 7.50 26.52
C CYS A 120 2.65 8.60 27.21
N LEU A 121 1.76 9.30 26.50
CA LEU A 121 0.90 10.34 27.07
C LEU A 121 -0.02 9.79 28.17
N ASN A 122 -0.61 8.61 27.92
CA ASN A 122 -1.53 7.98 28.87
C ASN A 122 -0.83 7.48 30.16
N ARG A 123 0.50 7.28 30.15
CA ARG A 123 1.29 6.99 31.36
C ARG A 123 1.64 8.23 32.18
N ARG A 124 1.68 9.43 31.59
CA ARG A 124 2.00 10.67 32.31
C ARG A 124 0.78 11.29 33.03
N LEU A 125 -0.43 10.89 32.63
CA LEU A 125 -1.69 11.36 33.22
C LEU A 125 -2.22 10.43 34.34
N ARG A 126 -1.46 9.38 34.70
CA ARG A 126 -1.69 8.51 35.85
C ARG A 126 -0.58 8.71 36.85
#